data_AF-A0A1D7Y3M4-F1
#
_entry.id   AF-A0A1D7Y3M4-F1
#
_cell.length_a   1.000
_cell.length_b   1.000
_cell.length_c   1.000
_cell.angle_alpha   90.00
_cell.angle_beta   90.00
_cell.angle_gamma   90.00
#
_symmetry.space_group_name_H-M   'P 1'
#
loop_
_entity.id
_entity.type
_entity.pdbx_description
1 polymer ?
#
loop_
_entity_poly.entity_id
_entity_poly.type
_entity_poly.pdbx_seq_one_letter_code
_entity_poly.pdbx_strand_id
1 'polypeptide(L)'
;MEEPPFAVVLTGAGDRRTDVVQVLRSVTGLSAWHSARLCAAVPVPVVGDTWFEAAAGAAARLRAAGAEADVVCGWCARTVPPDGRPLDPRPCAACAWSASGCPASRS
;
A
#
# COMPACT_ATOMS: atom_id res chain seq x y z
N MET A 1 3.39 -22.02 3.20
CA MET A 1 3.54 -20.92 4.17
C MET A 1 2.67 -19.80 3.63
N GLU A 2 1.64 -19.40 4.37
CA GLU A 2 0.68 -18.39 3.90
C GLU A 2 1.19 -17.01 4.37
N GLU A 3 1.47 -16.12 3.42
CA GLU A 3 1.93 -14.76 3.70
C GLU A 3 0.74 -13.82 3.91
N PRO A 4 0.86 -12.79 4.78
CA PRO A 4 -0.22 -11.84 4.99
C PRO A 4 -0.61 -11.17 3.67
N PRO A 5 -1.90 -11.00 3.38
CA PRO A 5 -2.33 -10.12 2.31
C PRO A 5 -1.94 -8.68 2.67
N PHE A 6 -1.42 -7.93 1.70
CA PHE A 6 -1.12 -6.52 1.79
C PHE A 6 -1.99 -5.74 0.83
N ALA A 7 -2.37 -4.55 1.26
CA ALA A 7 -3.07 -3.57 0.46
C ALA A 7 -2.18 -2.34 0.24
N VAL A 8 -2.41 -1.63 -0.85
CA VAL A 8 -1.84 -0.29 -1.07
C VAL A 8 -2.98 0.71 -0.92
N VAL A 9 -2.80 1.67 -0.03
CA VAL A 9 -3.73 2.78 0.21
C VAL A 9 -3.13 4.03 -0.38
N LEU A 10 -3.86 4.69 -1.27
CA LEU A 10 -3.52 6.02 -1.75
C LEU A 10 -3.96 7.03 -0.70
N THR A 11 -3.00 7.74 -0.10
CA THR A 11 -3.19 8.76 0.95
C THR A 11 -3.06 10.18 0.42
N GLY A 12 -2.60 10.34 -0.82
CA GLY A 12 -2.54 11.63 -1.52
C GLY A 12 -2.31 11.42 -3.01
N ALA A 13 -3.00 12.18 -3.87
CA ALA A 13 -2.78 12.12 -5.32
C ALA A 13 -1.65 13.05 -5.81
N GLY A 14 -1.17 13.96 -4.96
CA GLY A 14 -0.17 14.98 -5.31
C GLY A 14 -0.61 15.93 -6.43
N ASP A 15 0.34 16.76 -6.87
CA ASP A 15 0.10 17.76 -7.93
C ASP A 15 0.10 17.14 -9.34
N ARG A 16 0.73 15.98 -9.50
CA ARG A 16 0.91 15.27 -10.79
C ARG A 16 -0.20 14.26 -11.05
N ARG A 17 -1.46 14.67 -10.91
CA ARG A 17 -2.63 13.75 -10.98
C ARG A 17 -2.68 12.92 -12.27
N THR A 18 -2.28 13.48 -13.41
CA THR A 18 -2.27 12.75 -14.69
C THR A 18 -1.30 11.57 -14.65
N ASP A 19 -0.09 11.77 -14.12
CA ASP A 19 0.93 10.73 -14.01
C ASP A 19 0.48 9.64 -13.03
N VAL A 20 -0.09 10.03 -11.90
CA VAL A 20 -0.65 9.10 -10.90
C VAL A 20 -1.79 8.28 -11.49
N VAL A 21 -2.67 8.88 -12.29
CA VAL A 21 -3.73 8.15 -13.00
C VAL A 21 -3.14 7.12 -13.97
N GLN A 22 -2.08 7.45 -14.74
CA GLN A 22 -1.45 6.48 -15.63
C GLN A 22 -0.84 5.30 -14.86
N VAL A 23 -0.15 5.58 -13.75
CA VAL A 23 0.41 4.52 -12.90
C VAL A 23 -0.69 3.68 -12.27
N LEU A 24 -1.77 4.28 -11.77
CA LEU A 24 -2.91 3.53 -11.21
C LEU A 24 -3.51 2.58 -12.24
N ARG A 25 -3.68 3.02 -13.48
CA ARG A 25 -4.16 2.15 -14.57
C ARG A 25 -3.20 0.99 -14.83
N SER A 26 -1.90 1.25 -14.81
CA SER A 26 -0.89 0.20 -15.01
C SER A 26 -0.85 -0.81 -13.85
N VAL A 27 -1.10 -0.36 -12.63
CA VAL A 27 -1.04 -1.19 -11.41
C VAL A 27 -2.33 -1.98 -11.20
N THR A 28 -3.49 -1.37 -11.45
CA THR A 28 -4.82 -1.93 -11.13
C THR A 28 -5.58 -2.47 -12.34
N GLY A 29 -5.16 -2.12 -13.56
CA GLY A 29 -5.88 -2.43 -14.80
C GLY A 29 -7.17 -1.63 -14.99
N LEU A 30 -7.47 -0.67 -14.10
CA LEU A 30 -8.69 0.12 -14.15
C LEU A 30 -8.72 1.10 -15.34
N SER A 31 -9.92 1.56 -15.68
CA SER A 31 -10.08 2.64 -16.65
C SER A 31 -9.53 3.97 -16.13
N ALA A 32 -9.25 4.91 -17.03
CA ALA A 32 -8.78 6.25 -16.66
C ALA A 32 -9.78 6.98 -15.75
N TRP A 33 -11.08 6.83 -16.01
CA TRP A 33 -12.13 7.43 -15.19
C TRP A 33 -12.14 6.86 -13.76
N HIS A 34 -12.06 5.53 -13.63
CA HIS A 34 -12.05 4.90 -12.31
C HIS A 34 -10.76 5.26 -11.54
N SER A 35 -9.63 5.29 -12.22
CA SER A 35 -8.35 5.70 -11.63
C SER A 35 -8.37 7.17 -11.16
N ALA A 36 -8.93 8.08 -11.94
CA ALA A 36 -9.11 9.48 -11.54
C ALA A 36 -10.05 9.62 -10.33
N ARG A 37 -11.08 8.78 -10.25
CA ARG A 37 -12.00 8.73 -9.10
C ARG A 37 -11.26 8.30 -7.83
N LEU A 38 -10.35 7.33 -7.91
CA LEU A 38 -9.50 6.93 -6.76
C LEU A 38 -8.62 8.09 -6.28
N CYS A 39 -8.03 8.86 -7.20
CA CYS A 39 -7.27 10.07 -6.86
C CYS A 39 -8.11 11.18 -6.19
N ALA A 40 -9.45 11.10 -6.23
CA ALA A 40 -10.35 12.06 -5.58
C ALA A 40 -10.97 11.51 -4.29
N ALA A 41 -10.92 10.19 -4.08
CA ALA A 41 -11.51 9.49 -2.94
C ALA A 41 -10.50 9.19 -1.82
N VAL A 42 -9.33 9.81 -1.89
CA VAL A 42 -8.26 9.67 -0.90
C VAL A 42 -8.77 10.00 0.52
N PRO A 43 -8.48 9.19 1.56
CA PRO A 43 -7.68 7.95 1.52
C PRO A 43 -8.48 6.74 1.01
N VAL A 44 -7.93 5.99 0.04
CA VAL A 44 -8.62 4.83 -0.58
C VAL A 44 -7.67 3.67 -0.87
N PRO A 45 -8.05 2.40 -0.59
CA PRO A 45 -7.30 1.24 -1.06
C PRO A 45 -7.37 1.13 -2.59
N VAL A 46 -6.21 1.03 -3.23
CA VAL A 46 -6.06 0.93 -4.69
C VAL A 46 -5.64 -0.47 -5.16
N VAL A 47 -4.91 -1.20 -4.31
CA VAL A 47 -4.57 -2.61 -4.51
C VAL A 47 -4.89 -3.32 -3.21
N GLY A 48 -5.56 -4.47 -3.28
CA GLY A 48 -5.87 -5.30 -2.11
C GLY A 48 -5.31 -6.72 -2.27
N ASP A 49 -5.20 -7.43 -1.16
CA ASP A 49 -4.93 -8.87 -1.08
C ASP A 49 -3.77 -9.36 -1.95
N THR A 50 -2.67 -8.61 -1.97
CA THR A 50 -1.46 -8.98 -2.70
C THR A 50 -0.28 -9.25 -1.77
N TRP A 51 0.82 -9.75 -2.33
CA TRP A 51 2.03 -10.07 -1.58
C TRP A 51 2.80 -8.78 -1.25
N PHE A 52 3.58 -8.80 -0.16
CA PHE A 52 4.28 -7.59 0.29
C PHE A 52 5.13 -6.95 -0.80
N GLU A 53 5.93 -7.73 -1.54
CA GLU A 53 6.79 -7.21 -2.59
C GLU A 53 6.00 -6.53 -3.73
N ALA A 54 4.86 -7.12 -4.10
CA ALA A 54 3.97 -6.55 -5.10
C ALA A 54 3.32 -5.26 -4.59
N ALA A 55 2.84 -5.23 -3.34
CA ALA A 55 2.28 -4.04 -2.71
C ALA A 55 3.34 -2.92 -2.57
N ALA A 56 4.54 -3.26 -2.12
CA ALA A 56 5.67 -2.34 -1.98
C ALA A 56 6.11 -1.78 -3.34
N GLY A 57 6.20 -2.63 -4.37
CA GLY A 57 6.51 -2.23 -5.73
C GLY A 57 5.45 -1.29 -6.32
N ALA A 58 4.17 -1.58 -6.10
CA ALA A 58 3.06 -0.71 -6.51
C ALA A 58 3.09 0.64 -5.79
N ALA A 59 3.27 0.65 -4.47
CA ALA A 59 3.39 1.87 -3.68
C ALA A 59 4.61 2.71 -4.11
N ALA A 60 5.76 2.08 -4.38
CA ALA A 60 6.95 2.77 -4.87
C ALA A 60 6.71 3.45 -6.22
N ARG A 61 6.02 2.78 -7.16
CA ARG A 61 5.65 3.38 -8.46
C ARG A 61 4.72 4.57 -8.31
N LEU A 62 3.73 4.49 -7.41
CA LEU A 62 2.82 5.61 -7.12
C LEU A 62 3.58 6.80 -6.50
N ARG A 63 4.48 6.53 -5.55
CA ARG A 63 5.35 7.56 -4.95
C ARG A 63 6.27 8.21 -5.97
N ALA A 64 6.86 7.43 -6.88
CA ALA A 64 7.69 7.96 -7.96
C ALA A 64 6.91 8.88 -8.93
N ALA A 65 5.60 8.64 -9.09
CA ALA A 65 4.70 9.52 -9.84
C ALA A 65 4.27 10.79 -9.06
N GLY A 66 4.70 10.93 -7.80
CA GLY A 66 4.35 12.07 -6.95
C GLY A 66 3.08 11.89 -6.12
N ALA A 67 2.57 10.66 -6.00
CA ALA A 67 1.46 10.35 -5.10
C ALA A 67 1.97 9.98 -3.70
N GLU A 68 1.14 10.18 -2.68
CA GLU A 68 1.34 9.58 -1.37
C GLU A 68 0.61 8.24 -1.34
N ALA A 69 1.37 7.18 -1.12
CA ALA A 69 0.86 5.81 -1.07
C ALA A 69 1.47 5.08 0.12
N ASP A 70 0.67 4.23 0.74
CA ASP A 70 0.98 3.51 1.96
C ASP A 70 0.68 2.03 1.76
N VAL A 71 1.51 1.15 2.33
CA VAL A 71 1.27 -0.30 2.28
C VAL A 71 0.65 -0.71 3.61
N VAL A 72 -0.50 -1.37 3.60
CA VAL A 72 -1.22 -1.77 4.81
C VAL A 72 -1.24 -3.29 4.90
N CYS A 73 -0.88 -3.85 6.05
CA CYS A 73 -1.00 -5.28 6.30
C CYS A 73 -2.47 -5.64 6.53
N GLY A 74 -3.01 -6.57 5.76
CA GLY A 74 -4.39 -7.05 5.88
C GLY A 74 -4.69 -7.81 7.18
N TRP A 75 -3.68 -8.27 7.92
CA TRP A 75 -3.87 -8.94 9.20
C TRP A 75 -3.92 -8.00 10.42
N CYS A 76 -3.26 -6.86 10.38
CA CYS A 76 -3.22 -5.93 11.51
C CYS A 76 -3.64 -4.50 11.18
N ALA A 77 -4.02 -4.25 9.93
CA ALA A 77 -4.39 -2.95 9.38
C ALA A 77 -3.33 -1.84 9.61
N ARG A 78 -2.08 -2.20 9.90
CA ARG A 78 -1.00 -1.23 10.09
C ARG A 78 -0.32 -0.88 8.78
N THR A 79 0.06 0.38 8.68
CA THR A 79 0.88 0.93 7.62
C THR A 79 2.34 0.51 7.75
N VAL A 80 2.93 -0.02 6.69
CA VAL A 80 4.36 -0.28 6.55
C VAL A 80 5.02 1.01 6.06
N PRO A 81 5.91 1.61 6.87
CA PRO A 81 6.55 2.86 6.49
C PRO A 81 7.45 2.64 5.26
N PRO A 82 7.51 3.62 4.33
CA PRO A 82 8.37 3.52 3.15
C PRO A 82 9.84 3.24 3.49
N ASP A 83 10.30 3.72 4.64
CA ASP A 83 11.69 3.61 5.09
C ASP A 83 12.02 2.26 5.76
N GLY A 84 11.06 1.32 5.83
CA GLY A 84 11.22 0.03 6.51
C GLY A 84 11.29 0.10 8.04
N ARG A 85 11.53 1.28 8.62
CA ARG A 85 11.52 1.50 10.08
C ARG A 85 10.11 1.25 10.65
N PRO A 86 9.92 0.46 11.71
CA PRO A 86 8.62 0.31 12.36
C PRO A 86 8.16 1.65 12.96
N LEU A 87 6.92 2.08 12.68
CA LEU A 87 6.30 3.25 13.34
C LEU A 87 5.87 2.94 14.79
N ASP A 88 5.79 1.65 15.17
CA ASP A 88 5.48 1.19 16.53
C ASP A 88 6.27 -0.10 16.83
N PRO A 89 7.07 -0.16 17.93
CA PRO A 89 7.81 -1.37 18.31
C PRO A 89 6.91 -2.52 18.79
N ARG A 90 5.59 -2.35 18.91
CA ARG A 90 4.70 -3.43 19.33
C ARG A 90 4.56 -4.55 18.27
N PRO A 91 4.57 -5.83 18.68
CA PRO A 91 4.31 -6.94 17.76
C PRO A 91 2.94 -6.80 17.07
N CYS A 92 2.84 -7.33 15.85
CA CYS A 92 1.60 -7.45 15.09
C CYS A 92 0.51 -8.12 15.95
N ALA A 93 -0.72 -7.57 15.96
CA ALA A 93 -1.83 -8.09 16.78
C ALA A 93 -2.50 -9.36 16.19
N ALA A 94 -2.00 -9.87 15.05
CA ALA A 94 -2.53 -11.08 14.43
C ALA A 94 -2.44 -12.26 15.41
N CYS A 95 -3.58 -12.90 15.66
CA CYS A 95 -3.70 -14.02 16.57
C CYS A 95 -2.75 -15.17 16.18
N ALA A 96 -1.98 -15.60 17.17
CA ALA A 96 -1.27 -16.87 17.30
C ALA A 96 0.00 -17.15 16.49
N TRP A 97 0.16 -16.84 15.19
CA TRP A 97 1.34 -17.35 14.45
C TRP A 97 2.24 -16.28 13.80
N SER A 98 3.36 -16.04 14.49
CA SER A 98 4.56 -15.28 14.09
C SER A 98 4.40 -13.76 13.98
N ALA A 99 4.42 -13.08 15.13
CA ALA A 99 4.75 -11.65 15.21
C ALA A 99 6.09 -11.27 14.51
N SER A 100 6.95 -12.26 14.25
CA SER A 100 8.22 -12.18 13.51
C SER A 100 8.09 -12.34 11.98
N GLY A 101 6.90 -12.67 11.47
CA GLY A 101 6.63 -12.87 10.04
C GLY A 101 6.09 -11.63 9.32
N CYS A 102 5.67 -10.58 10.04
CA CYS A 102 5.13 -9.36 9.42
C CYS A 102 6.27 -8.39 9.06
N PRO A 103 6.44 -8.00 7.79
CA PRO A 103 7.38 -6.94 7.40
C PRO A 103 7.11 -5.60 8.09
N ALA A 104 5.86 -5.35 8.52
CA ALA A 104 5.50 -4.14 9.29
C ALA A 104 6.09 -4.13 10.72
N SER A 105 6.55 -5.28 11.23
CA SER A 105 7.15 -5.44 12.56
C SER A 105 8.64 -5.79 12.51
N ARG A 106 9.26 -5.84 11.32
CA ARG A 106 10.70 -6.09 11.18
C ARG A 106 11.45 -4.76 11.22
N SER A 107 12.31 -4.59 12.24
CA SER A 107 13.29 -3.50 12.37
C SER A 107 14.49 -3.71 11.46
#